data_AF-A0A395M4G9-F1
#
_entry.id   AF-A0A395M4G9-F1
#
_cell.length_a   1.000
_cell.length_b   1.000
_cell.length_c   1.000
_cell.angle_alpha   90.00
_cell.angle_beta   90.00
_cell.angle_gamma   90.00
#
_symmetry.space_group_name_H-M   'P 1'
#
loop_
_entity.id
_entity.type
_entity.pdbx_description
1 polymer ?
#
loop_
_entity_poly.entity_id
_entity_poly.type
_entity_poly.pdbx_seq_one_letter_code
_entity_poly.pdbx_strand_id
1 'polypeptide(L)'
;MSSAETARRKRRALLILSEGYVVIPCSYYKSKSAKCVMKEGHKNCSECTRRGRTCDGKGVSVAEADRLVQAKARLEAAEEATEEELLDLQRQVNERLSKLMRLRRQKRLLQSKGMKMLERDIQAEGDLESSVVPSAVEESSSVVDSIAAGAVDLIDWNSVFVDAPSEWIDSVVGESSSEVVGH
;
A
#
# COMPACT_ATOMS: atom_id res chain seq x y z
N MET A 1 -0.53 -67.59 -15.53
CA MET A 1 -1.68 -66.69 -15.27
C MET A 1 -2.96 -67.47 -15.53
N SER A 2 -3.87 -67.57 -14.56
CA SER A 2 -5.11 -68.34 -14.77
C SER A 2 -6.07 -67.58 -15.68
N SER A 3 -6.90 -68.30 -16.43
CA SER A 3 -7.93 -67.71 -17.31
C SER A 3 -8.86 -66.75 -16.53
N ALA A 4 -9.18 -67.09 -15.28
CA ALA A 4 -10.03 -66.30 -14.40
C ALA A 4 -9.43 -64.92 -14.04
N GLU A 5 -8.12 -64.85 -13.81
CA GLU A 5 -7.43 -63.60 -13.48
C GLU A 5 -7.42 -62.64 -14.68
N THR A 6 -7.23 -63.20 -15.89
CA THR A 6 -7.32 -62.45 -17.14
C THR A 6 -8.72 -61.89 -17.39
N ALA A 7 -9.76 -62.69 -17.12
CA ALA A 7 -11.16 -62.26 -17.23
C ALA A 7 -11.49 -61.14 -16.23
N ARG A 8 -11.07 -61.27 -14.96
CA ARG A 8 -11.25 -60.24 -13.93
C ARG A 8 -10.59 -58.91 -14.34
N ARG A 9 -9.37 -58.97 -14.90
CA ARG A 9 -8.63 -57.81 -15.38
C ARG A 9 -9.34 -57.09 -16.53
N LYS A 10 -9.88 -57.86 -17.49
CA LYS A 10 -10.67 -57.29 -18.60
C LYS A 10 -11.97 -56.64 -18.11
N ARG A 11 -12.70 -57.27 -17.18
CA ARG A 11 -13.91 -56.68 -16.58
C ARG A 11 -13.59 -55.38 -15.84
N ARG A 12 -12.50 -55.35 -15.07
CA ARG A 12 -12.04 -54.13 -14.39
C ARG A 12 -11.71 -53.01 -15.36
N ALA A 13 -11.06 -53.33 -16.48
CA ALA A 13 -10.75 -52.35 -17.51
C ALA A 13 -12.01 -51.74 -18.16
N LEU A 14 -13.04 -52.56 -18.40
CA LEU A 14 -14.34 -52.09 -18.91
C LEU A 14 -15.03 -51.15 -17.91
N LEU A 15 -15.04 -51.52 -16.63
CA LEU A 15 -15.61 -50.68 -15.57
C LEU A 15 -14.92 -49.31 -15.48
N ILE A 16 -13.58 -49.28 -15.55
CA ILE A 16 -12.82 -48.03 -15.56
C ILE A 16 -13.16 -47.21 -16.81
N LEU A 17 -13.37 -47.86 -17.96
CA LEU A 17 -13.69 -47.15 -19.20
C LEU A 17 -15.11 -46.55 -19.18
N SER A 18 -16.09 -47.24 -18.58
CA SER A 18 -17.48 -46.79 -18.55
C SER A 18 -17.76 -45.75 -17.47
N GLU A 19 -17.12 -45.87 -16.30
CA GLU A 19 -17.39 -45.03 -15.12
C GLU A 19 -16.24 -44.11 -14.74
N GLY A 20 -15.14 -44.14 -15.50
CA GLY A 20 -13.96 -43.32 -15.24
C GLY A 20 -14.03 -41.93 -15.87
N TYR A 21 -13.06 -41.11 -15.53
CA TYR A 21 -12.87 -39.76 -16.05
C TYR A 21 -11.60 -39.68 -16.92
N VAL A 22 -11.59 -38.71 -17.82
CA VAL A 22 -10.45 -38.45 -18.70
C VAL A 22 -9.35 -37.76 -17.92
N VAL A 23 -8.17 -38.36 -17.96
CA VAL A 23 -6.95 -37.85 -17.32
C VAL A 23 -5.90 -37.50 -18.35
N ILE A 24 -4.86 -36.82 -17.90
CA ILE A 24 -3.67 -36.57 -18.70
C ILE A 24 -3.12 -37.90 -19.24
N PRO A 25 -2.84 -38.01 -20.57
CA PRO A 25 -2.38 -39.25 -21.16
C PRO A 25 -1.12 -39.82 -20.53
N CYS A 26 -1.14 -41.10 -20.17
CA CYS A 26 0.06 -41.83 -19.76
C CYS A 26 1.01 -42.06 -20.96
N SER A 27 2.27 -42.44 -20.74
CA SER A 27 3.26 -42.61 -21.82
C SER A 27 2.79 -43.53 -22.94
N TYR A 28 2.03 -44.57 -22.60
CA TYR A 28 1.42 -45.45 -23.59
C TYR A 28 0.41 -44.71 -24.50
N TYR A 29 -0.50 -43.94 -23.90
CA TYR A 29 -1.52 -43.20 -24.63
C TYR A 29 -0.97 -41.96 -25.36
N LYS A 30 0.13 -41.38 -24.88
CA LYS A 30 0.84 -40.27 -25.54
C LYS A 30 1.21 -40.60 -26.99
N SER A 31 1.58 -41.86 -27.26
CA SER A 31 1.93 -42.34 -28.61
C SER A 31 0.74 -42.64 -29.53
N LYS A 32 -0.50 -42.70 -29.00
CA LYS A 32 -1.66 -43.23 -29.72
C LYS A 32 -2.84 -42.26 -29.86
N SER A 33 -2.65 -40.99 -29.48
CA SER A 33 -3.66 -39.92 -29.57
C SER A 33 -5.06 -40.31 -29.05
N ALA A 34 -5.12 -41.22 -28.08
CA ALA A 34 -6.38 -41.69 -27.49
C ALA A 34 -6.52 -41.21 -26.05
N LYS A 35 -7.78 -41.08 -25.59
CA LYS A 35 -8.10 -40.58 -24.24
C LYS A 35 -7.71 -41.62 -23.19
N CYS A 36 -6.90 -41.20 -22.23
CA CYS A 36 -6.56 -42.01 -21.07
C CYS A 36 -7.68 -41.87 -20.03
N VAL A 37 -8.31 -42.98 -19.64
CA VAL A 37 -9.44 -42.99 -18.69
C VAL A 37 -9.02 -43.72 -17.42
N MET A 38 -9.18 -43.05 -16.28
CA MET A 38 -8.92 -43.59 -14.94
C MET A 38 -10.18 -43.48 -14.08
N LYS A 39 -10.28 -44.32 -13.04
CA LYS A 39 -11.37 -44.28 -12.06
C LYS A 39 -10.79 -44.03 -10.68
N GLU A 40 -11.52 -43.32 -9.84
CA GLU A 40 -11.13 -43.06 -8.46
C GLU A 40 -10.85 -44.37 -7.69
N GLY A 41 -9.82 -44.38 -6.87
CA GLY A 41 -9.35 -45.59 -6.17
C GLY A 41 -8.55 -46.58 -7.03
N HIS A 42 -8.43 -46.35 -8.34
CA HIS A 42 -7.61 -47.19 -9.24
C HIS A 42 -6.32 -46.48 -9.65
N LYS A 43 -5.18 -47.14 -9.43
CA LYS A 43 -3.85 -46.62 -9.79
C LYS A 43 -3.55 -46.66 -11.30
N ASN A 44 -4.32 -47.42 -12.08
CA ASN A 44 -4.03 -47.68 -13.48
C ASN A 44 -5.22 -47.29 -14.37
N CYS A 45 -4.94 -46.71 -15.53
CA CYS A 45 -5.96 -46.45 -16.54
C CYS A 45 -6.56 -47.74 -17.11
N SER A 46 -7.69 -47.63 -17.82
CA SER A 46 -8.41 -48.76 -18.41
C SER A 46 -7.50 -49.69 -19.20
N GLU A 47 -6.61 -49.15 -20.02
CA GLU A 47 -5.76 -49.92 -20.92
C GLU A 47 -4.53 -50.52 -20.25
N CYS A 48 -3.87 -49.77 -19.35
CA CYS A 48 -2.81 -50.32 -18.52
C CYS A 48 -3.36 -51.44 -17.62
N THR A 49 -4.58 -51.27 -17.09
CA THR A 49 -5.30 -52.32 -16.37
C THR A 49 -5.53 -53.52 -17.28
N ARG A 50 -6.09 -53.33 -18.49
CA ARG A 50 -6.36 -54.42 -19.46
C ARG A 50 -5.11 -55.23 -19.81
N ARG A 51 -3.96 -54.56 -19.93
CA ARG A 51 -2.65 -55.15 -20.26
C ARG A 51 -1.94 -55.76 -19.06
N GLY A 52 -2.32 -55.38 -17.84
CA GLY A 52 -1.61 -55.76 -16.62
C GLY A 52 -0.24 -55.10 -16.52
N ARG A 53 -0.11 -53.84 -16.97
CA ARG A 53 1.11 -53.04 -16.83
C ARG A 53 0.88 -51.90 -15.85
N THR A 54 1.95 -51.40 -15.26
CA THR A 54 1.92 -50.16 -14.47
C THR A 54 1.51 -48.98 -15.35
N CYS A 55 0.86 -47.99 -14.74
CA CYS A 55 0.44 -46.77 -15.40
C CYS A 55 1.23 -45.61 -14.79
N ASP A 56 1.84 -44.80 -15.63
CA ASP A 56 2.56 -43.57 -15.28
C ASP A 56 1.67 -42.32 -15.38
N GLY A 57 0.41 -42.48 -15.81
CA GLY A 57 -0.57 -41.41 -15.82
C GLY A 57 -0.96 -41.00 -14.40
N LYS A 58 -0.97 -39.70 -14.12
CA LYS A 58 -1.50 -39.15 -12.88
C LYS A 58 -3.02 -39.07 -12.98
N GLY A 59 -3.73 -39.51 -11.96
CA GLY A 59 -5.20 -39.54 -11.89
C GLY A 59 -5.87 -38.17 -11.78
N VAL A 60 -5.21 -37.09 -12.22
CA VAL A 60 -5.78 -35.73 -12.21
C VAL A 60 -6.63 -35.58 -13.46
N SER A 61 -7.90 -35.20 -13.27
CA SER A 61 -8.79 -34.97 -14.40
C SER A 61 -8.38 -33.70 -15.15
N VAL A 62 -8.60 -33.66 -16.46
CA VAL A 62 -8.27 -32.47 -17.27
C VAL A 62 -9.07 -31.24 -16.79
N ALA A 63 -10.36 -31.44 -16.47
CA ALA A 63 -11.21 -30.37 -15.97
C ALA A 63 -10.74 -29.82 -14.61
N GLU A 64 -10.21 -30.66 -13.73
CA GLU A 64 -9.64 -30.24 -12.46
C GLU A 64 -8.32 -29.48 -12.67
N ALA A 65 -7.46 -29.93 -13.58
CA ALA A 65 -6.27 -29.20 -13.96
C ALA A 65 -6.61 -27.80 -14.53
N ASP A 66 -7.61 -27.70 -15.41
CA ASP A 66 -8.06 -26.42 -15.97
C ASP A 66 -8.60 -25.48 -14.88
N ARG A 67 -9.38 -26.02 -13.93
CA ARG A 67 -9.87 -25.25 -12.77
C ARG A 67 -8.72 -24.73 -11.92
N LEU A 68 -7.69 -25.55 -11.67
CA LEU A 68 -6.50 -25.14 -10.92
C LEU A 68 -5.72 -24.05 -11.65
N VAL A 69 -5.58 -24.14 -12.98
CA VAL A 69 -4.92 -23.10 -13.79
C VAL A 69 -5.70 -21.78 -13.72
N GLN A 70 -7.03 -21.83 -13.84
CA GLN A 70 -7.87 -20.63 -13.72
C GLN A 70 -7.81 -20.03 -12.31
N ALA A 71 -7.83 -20.87 -11.27
CA ALA A 71 -7.69 -20.41 -9.89
C ALA A 71 -6.32 -19.76 -9.65
N LYS A 72 -5.24 -20.36 -10.17
CA LYS A 72 -3.89 -19.78 -10.11
C LYS A 72 -3.84 -18.42 -10.80
N ALA A 73 -4.36 -18.31 -12.02
CA ALA A 73 -4.36 -17.05 -12.77
C ALA A 73 -5.16 -15.94 -12.04
N ARG A 74 -6.27 -16.31 -11.38
CA ARG A 74 -7.03 -15.35 -10.55
C ARG A 74 -6.25 -14.90 -9.32
N LEU A 75 -5.52 -15.81 -8.68
CA LEU A 75 -4.68 -15.47 -7.53
C LEU A 75 -3.50 -14.59 -7.94
N GLU A 76 -2.84 -14.89 -9.06
CA GLU A 76 -1.74 -14.08 -9.60
C GLU A 76 -2.21 -12.65 -9.92
N ALA A 77 -3.38 -12.50 -10.53
CA ALA A 77 -3.95 -11.17 -10.80
C ALA A 77 -4.31 -10.40 -9.52
N ALA A 78 -4.79 -11.10 -8.49
CA ALA A 78 -5.08 -10.48 -7.19
C ALA A 78 -3.81 -10.11 -6.42
N GLU A 79 -2.76 -10.93 -6.53
CA GLU A 79 -1.43 -10.66 -5.98
C GLU A 79 -0.84 -9.40 -6.61
N GLU A 80 -0.81 -9.31 -7.94
CA GLU A 80 -0.31 -8.14 -8.67
C GLU A 80 -1.06 -6.85 -8.30
N ALA A 81 -2.40 -6.89 -8.25
CA ALA A 81 -3.19 -5.74 -7.83
C ALA A 81 -2.90 -5.32 -6.37
N THR A 82 -2.72 -6.29 -5.48
CA THR A 82 -2.38 -6.00 -4.07
C THR A 82 -0.98 -5.42 -3.94
N GLU A 83 -0.02 -5.88 -4.75
CA GLU A 83 1.34 -5.33 -4.80
C GLU A 83 1.34 -3.88 -5.27
N GLU A 84 0.56 -3.54 -6.30
CA GLU A 84 0.39 -2.16 -6.76
C GLU A 84 -0.18 -1.26 -5.67
N GLU A 85 -1.24 -1.70 -4.97
CA GLU A 85 -1.82 -0.96 -3.84
C GLU A 85 -0.81 -0.73 -2.71
N LEU A 86 0.02 -1.74 -2.39
CA LEU A 86 1.07 -1.61 -1.38
C LEU A 86 2.12 -0.58 -1.78
N LEU A 87 2.52 -0.54 -3.06
CA LEU A 87 3.48 0.45 -3.55
C LEU A 87 2.92 1.87 -3.44
N ASP A 88 1.65 2.08 -3.76
CA ASP A 88 1.01 3.39 -3.64
C ASP A 88 0.83 3.82 -2.18
N LEU A 89 0.46 2.91 -1.29
CA LEU A 89 0.44 3.19 0.15
C LEU A 89 1.82 3.55 0.69
N GLN A 90 2.88 2.87 0.24
CA GLN A 90 4.25 3.18 0.63
C GLN A 90 4.67 4.59 0.17
N ARG A 91 4.28 5.01 -1.04
CA ARG A 91 4.50 6.39 -1.53
C ARG A 91 3.81 7.41 -0.61
N GLN A 92 2.54 7.18 -0.29
CA GLN A 92 1.79 8.06 0.60
C GLN A 92 2.43 8.15 1.99
N VAL A 93 2.86 7.02 2.57
CA VAL A 93 3.58 7.00 3.86
C VAL A 93 4.85 7.86 3.79
N ASN A 94 5.65 7.71 2.73
CA ASN A 94 6.87 8.49 2.54
C ASN A 94 6.60 10.01 2.43
N GLU A 95 5.53 10.41 1.76
CA GLU A 95 5.09 11.81 1.68
C GLU A 95 4.66 12.36 3.04
N ARG A 96 3.85 11.59 3.79
CA ARG A 96 3.41 11.99 5.14
C ARG A 96 4.58 12.07 6.11
N LEU A 97 5.54 11.14 6.04
CA LEU A 97 6.77 11.18 6.84
C LEU A 97 7.61 12.40 6.51
N SER A 98 7.79 12.72 5.23
CA SER A 98 8.46 13.92 4.77
C SER A 98 7.83 15.20 5.35
N LYS A 99 6.50 15.30 5.29
CA LYS A 99 5.75 16.42 5.90
C LYS A 99 5.95 16.49 7.42
N LEU A 100 5.87 15.36 8.11
CA LEU A 100 6.08 15.28 9.56
C LEU A 100 7.48 15.76 9.96
N MET A 101 8.51 15.39 9.20
CA MET A 101 9.89 15.83 9.46
C MET A 101 10.06 17.34 9.28
N ARG A 102 9.43 17.92 8.24
CA ARG A 102 9.41 19.38 8.03
C ARG A 102 8.75 20.11 9.21
N LEU A 103 7.56 19.67 9.62
CA LEU A 103 6.83 20.25 10.76
C LEU A 103 7.64 20.17 12.06
N ARG A 104 8.30 19.04 12.32
CA ARG A 104 9.19 18.89 13.49
C ARG A 104 10.35 19.88 13.46
N ARG A 105 10.95 20.13 12.29
CA ARG A 105 12.03 21.11 12.14
C ARG A 105 11.52 22.53 12.37
N GLN A 106 10.38 22.89 11.80
CA GLN A 106 9.74 24.20 12.02
C GLN A 106 9.41 24.42 13.49
N LYS A 107 8.82 23.43 14.17
CA LYS A 107 8.54 23.49 15.61
C LYS A 107 9.80 23.78 16.43
N ARG A 108 10.89 23.04 16.20
CA ARG A 108 12.16 23.26 16.92
C ARG A 108 12.73 24.65 16.67
N LEU A 109 12.64 25.14 15.43
CA LEU A 109 13.08 26.48 15.08
C LEU A 109 12.28 27.54 15.85
N LEU A 110 10.95 27.45 15.84
CA LEU A 110 10.09 28.37 16.58
C LEU A 110 10.38 28.34 18.09
N GLN A 111 10.53 27.16 18.68
CA GLN A 111 10.92 27.01 20.09
C GLN A 111 12.26 27.69 20.37
N SER A 112 13.27 27.48 19.53
CA SER A 112 14.58 28.12 19.70
C SER A 112 14.55 29.64 19.53
N LYS A 113 13.74 30.15 18.60
CA LYS A 113 13.56 31.60 18.40
C LYS A 113 12.83 32.22 19.58
N GLY A 114 11.75 31.60 20.05
CA GLY A 114 10.99 32.07 21.21
C GLY A 114 11.84 32.12 22.48
N MET A 115 12.67 31.10 22.73
CA MET A 115 13.60 31.12 23.87
C MET A 115 14.63 32.24 23.76
N LYS A 116 15.20 32.48 22.58
CA LYS A 116 16.16 33.57 22.36
C LYS A 116 15.53 34.96 22.49
N MET A 117 14.26 35.11 22.11
CA MET A 117 13.55 36.38 22.32
C MET A 117 13.33 36.63 23.81
N LEU A 118 12.81 35.65 24.53
CA LEU A 118 12.62 35.75 25.98
C LEU A 118 13.94 36.04 26.72
N GLU A 119 15.05 35.40 26.31
CA GLU A 119 16.37 35.66 26.91
C GLU A 119 16.85 37.10 26.67
N ARG A 120 16.61 37.67 25.48
CA ARG A 120 16.93 39.08 25.21
C ARG A 120 16.04 40.03 25.99
N ASP A 121 14.75 39.73 26.11
CA ASP A 121 13.80 40.56 26.85
C ASP A 121 14.19 40.63 28.33
N ILE A 122 14.53 39.48 28.93
CA ILE A 122 15.04 39.41 30.32
C ILE A 122 16.35 40.19 30.48
N GLN A 123 17.27 40.09 29.53
CA GLN A 123 18.54 40.86 29.58
C GLN A 123 18.29 42.36 29.47
N ALA A 124 17.38 42.78 28.58
CA ALA A 124 17.02 44.18 28.42
C ALA A 124 16.34 44.74 29.67
N GLU A 125 15.44 43.98 30.32
CA GLU A 125 14.81 44.39 31.58
C GLU A 125 15.82 44.49 32.74
N GLY A 126 16.77 43.55 32.84
CA GLY A 126 17.82 43.59 33.87
C GLY A 126 18.79 44.76 33.71
N ASP A 127 19.14 45.13 32.48
CA ASP A 127 19.97 46.30 32.19
C ASP A 127 19.22 47.63 32.48
N LEU A 128 17.89 47.65 32.33
CA LEU A 128 17.04 48.79 32.70
C LEU A 128 16.88 48.96 34.22
N GLU A 129 16.84 47.87 34.99
CA GLU A 129 16.80 47.93 36.46
C GLU A 129 18.14 48.41 37.07
N SER A 130 19.26 48.15 36.38
CA SER A 130 20.58 48.73 36.71
C SER A 130 20.68 50.23 36.38
N SER A 131 19.80 50.73 35.49
CA SER A 131 19.75 52.12 35.05
C SER A 131 18.47 52.83 35.49
N VAL A 132 18.25 52.91 36.82
CA VAL A 132 17.21 53.81 37.37
C VAL A 132 17.61 55.27 37.14
N VAL A 133 17.13 55.82 36.01
CA VAL A 133 16.85 57.24 35.80
C VAL A 133 15.36 57.32 35.45
N PRO A 134 14.51 58.06 36.20
CA PRO A 134 13.07 57.97 36.06
C PRO A 134 12.58 58.91 34.94
N SER A 135 12.24 58.39 33.75
CA SER A 135 11.32 59.05 32.80
C SER A 135 11.08 58.23 31.51
N ALA A 136 10.15 57.27 31.50
CA ALA A 136 9.51 56.76 30.26
C ALA A 136 8.43 55.71 30.58
N VAL A 137 7.26 56.12 31.11
CA VAL A 137 6.15 55.18 31.42
C VAL A 137 4.92 55.39 30.52
N GLU A 138 4.98 56.24 29.50
CA GLU A 138 3.76 56.58 28.73
C GLU A 138 3.65 55.99 27.31
N GLU A 139 4.71 55.47 26.69
CA GLU A 139 4.63 55.04 25.27
C GLU A 139 4.32 53.54 25.08
N SER A 140 4.74 52.67 26.00
CA SER A 140 4.61 51.20 25.86
C SER A 140 3.18 50.65 26.05
N SER A 141 2.27 51.42 26.66
CA SER A 141 0.88 50.98 26.89
C SER A 141 0.05 50.95 25.61
N SER A 142 0.36 51.81 24.62
CA SER A 142 -0.47 52.00 23.43
C SER A 142 -0.36 50.86 22.41
N VAL A 143 0.80 50.21 22.34
CA VAL A 143 1.08 49.13 21.37
C VAL A 143 0.37 47.83 21.77
N VAL A 144 0.26 47.57 23.07
CA VAL A 144 -0.41 46.37 23.59
C VAL A 144 -1.93 46.46 23.42
N ASP A 145 -2.52 47.65 23.64
CA ASP A 145 -3.94 47.89 23.41
C ASP A 145 -4.34 47.77 21.93
N SER A 146 -3.42 48.14 21.01
CA SER A 146 -3.66 48.04 19.57
C SER A 146 -3.72 46.59 19.08
N ILE A 147 -2.90 45.69 19.64
CA ILE A 147 -2.91 44.25 19.33
C ILE A 147 -4.18 43.58 19.91
N ALA A 148 -4.59 43.98 21.11
CA ALA A 148 -5.84 43.50 21.74
C ALA A 148 -7.10 43.95 20.97
N ALA A 149 -7.04 45.09 20.26
CA ALA A 149 -8.12 45.62 19.44
C ALA A 149 -8.26 44.97 18.04
N GLY A 150 -7.49 43.91 17.73
CA GLY A 150 -7.64 43.14 16.49
C GLY A 150 -6.76 43.58 15.32
N ALA A 151 -5.74 44.42 15.55
CA ALA A 151 -4.79 44.89 14.53
C ALA A 151 -3.74 43.82 14.09
N VAL A 152 -4.02 42.53 14.29
CA VAL A 152 -3.10 41.43 13.91
C VAL A 152 -2.90 41.35 12.39
N ASP A 153 -3.87 41.82 11.60
CA ASP A 153 -3.80 41.88 10.13
C ASP A 153 -2.96 43.06 9.58
N LEU A 154 -2.52 43.99 10.44
CA LEU A 154 -1.64 45.10 10.04
C LEU A 154 -0.15 44.76 10.17
N ILE A 155 0.17 43.58 10.69
CA ILE A 155 1.54 43.07 10.74
C ILE A 155 1.87 42.48 9.38
N ASP A 156 2.68 43.21 8.60
CA ASP A 156 3.23 42.69 7.36
C ASP A 156 4.22 41.56 7.66
N TRP A 157 3.73 40.32 7.67
CA TRP A 157 4.55 39.13 7.87
C TRP A 157 5.65 38.99 6.82
N ASN A 158 5.50 39.61 5.64
CA ASN A 158 6.54 39.62 4.61
C ASN A 158 7.80 40.38 5.09
N SER A 159 7.62 41.42 5.91
CA SER A 159 8.71 42.17 6.56
C SER A 159 9.40 41.39 7.70
N VAL A 160 8.80 40.32 8.20
CA VAL A 160 9.41 39.42 9.21
C VAL A 160 10.28 38.35 8.53
N PHE A 161 10.05 38.08 7.24
CA PHE A 161 10.68 37.03 6.46
C PHE A 161 11.59 37.54 5.33
N VAL A 162 12.18 38.75 5.47
CA VAL A 162 13.00 39.41 4.43
C VAL A 162 14.15 38.54 3.86
N ASP A 163 14.61 37.52 4.59
CA ASP A 163 15.65 36.57 4.16
C ASP A 163 15.13 35.13 3.88
N ALA A 164 13.82 34.92 3.80
CA ALA A 164 13.25 33.61 3.47
C ALA A 164 13.26 33.37 1.94
N PRO A 165 13.71 32.21 1.45
CA PRO A 165 13.63 31.87 0.03
C PRO A 165 12.19 32.01 -0.50
N SER A 166 12.03 32.60 -1.69
CA SER A 166 10.74 32.96 -2.30
C SER A 166 9.71 31.82 -2.38
N GLU A 167 10.18 30.57 -2.35
CA GLU A 167 9.34 29.36 -2.29
C GLU A 167 8.47 29.26 -1.02
N TRP A 168 8.72 30.08 0.01
CA TRP A 168 7.95 30.10 1.26
C TRP A 168 6.73 31.05 1.23
N ILE A 169 6.73 32.06 0.35
CA ILE A 169 5.71 33.11 0.34
C ILE A 169 4.45 32.65 -0.43
N ASP A 170 4.63 31.90 -1.53
CA ASP A 170 3.54 31.43 -2.39
C ASP A 170 2.58 30.44 -1.70
N SER A 171 2.95 29.86 -0.54
CA SER A 171 2.06 28.95 0.20
C SER A 171 1.19 29.65 1.25
N VAL A 172 1.46 30.91 1.59
CA VAL A 172 0.70 31.65 2.61
C VAL A 172 -0.35 32.57 1.97
N VAL A 173 -0.07 33.10 0.78
CA VAL A 173 -1.03 33.89 -0.01
C VAL A 173 -1.77 32.99 -0.99
N GLY A 174 -2.45 31.97 -0.47
CA GLY A 174 -3.45 31.26 -1.26
C GLY A 174 -4.63 32.19 -1.52
N GLU A 175 -4.83 32.58 -2.77
CA GLU A 175 -5.94 33.39 -3.29
C GLU A 175 -7.26 33.11 -2.55
N SER A 176 -7.70 34.05 -1.73
CA SER A 176 -9.11 34.17 -1.37
C SER A 176 -9.82 34.95 -2.48
N SER A 177 -9.99 34.32 -3.64
CA SER A 177 -10.98 34.75 -4.61
C SER A 177 -12.30 34.08 -4.24
N SER A 178 -13.08 34.77 -3.40
CA SER A 178 -14.50 34.45 -3.24
C SER A 178 -15.31 35.50 -3.99
N GLU A 179 -15.76 35.07 -5.16
CA GLU A 179 -16.69 35.74 -6.05
C GLU A 179 -18.04 35.87 -5.33
N VAL A 180 -18.40 37.09 -4.90
CA VAL A 180 -19.73 37.40 -4.38
C VAL A 180 -20.59 37.84 -5.56
N VAL A 181 -21.40 36.92 -6.10
CA VAL A 181 -22.52 37.28 -6.98
C VAL A 181 -23.70 37.67 -6.10
N GLY A 182 -24.03 38.96 -6.12
CA GLY A 182 -25.24 39.52 -5.52
C GLY A 182 -26.46 39.32 -6.42
N HIS A 183 -27.60 39.16 -5.73
CA HIS A 183 -29.02 39.35 -6.11
C HIS A 183 -29.49 39.08 -7.55
#